data_AF-U3U0X0-F1
#
_entry.id   AF-U3U0X0-F1
#
_cell.length_a   1.000
_cell.length_b   1.000
_cell.length_c   1.000
_cell.angle_alpha   90.00
_cell.angle_beta   90.00
_cell.angle_gamma   90.00
#
_symmetry.space_group_name_H-M   'P 1'
#
loop_
_entity.id
_entity.type
_entity.pdbx_description
1 polymer ?
#
loop_
_entity_poly.entity_id
_entity_poly.type
_entity_poly.pdbx_seq_one_letter_code
_entity_poly.pdbx_strand_id
1 'polypeptide(L)'
;MFIGFDYGTANCSIAVTDSGTPRLLTLENGQRLLPSMICAPTREAISEWLHRHHQIPTPDSESSALRYNREENIEVTPASVQFGLTALQHYMVDPEEVWFVKSPKSFLGASGLKPQQIAFFEDLVCAMMLHIRQQGETQLDQPID
;
A
#
# COMPACT_ATOMS: atom_id res chain seq x y z
N MET A 1 -6.75 -9.90 16.43
CA MET A 1 -6.27 -8.94 17.46
C MET A 1 -6.61 -7.53 16.99
N PHE A 2 -7.07 -6.64 17.88
CA PHE A 2 -7.31 -5.23 17.52
C PHE A 2 -6.05 -4.39 17.64
N ILE A 3 -5.90 -3.43 16.72
CA ILE A 3 -4.86 -2.42 16.73
C ILE A 3 -5.45 -1.01 16.75
N GLY A 4 -4.73 -0.07 17.33
CA GLY A 4 -4.87 1.33 16.98
C GLY A 4 -4.11 1.59 15.69
N PHE A 5 -4.75 2.25 14.72
CA PHE A 5 -4.15 2.58 13.43
C PHE A 5 -4.24 4.07 13.13
N ASP A 6 -3.07 4.71 13.02
CA ASP A 6 -2.96 6.06 12.48
C ASP A 6 -2.53 5.98 11.00
N TYR A 7 -3.50 6.17 10.10
CA TYR A 7 -3.24 6.29 8.67
C TYR A 7 -3.01 7.77 8.33
N GLY A 8 -1.79 8.26 8.51
CA GLY A 8 -1.44 9.67 8.35
C GLY A 8 -1.04 10.06 6.92
N THR A 9 -1.10 11.36 6.63
CA THR A 9 -0.69 11.91 5.33
C THR A 9 0.80 11.71 5.08
N ALA A 10 1.64 11.93 6.10
CA ALA A 10 3.09 11.83 5.97
C ALA A 10 3.63 10.47 6.42
N ASN A 11 3.08 9.93 7.52
CA ASN A 11 3.50 8.66 8.07
C ASN A 11 2.29 7.89 8.60
N CYS A 12 2.41 6.57 8.61
CA CYS A 12 1.48 5.65 9.23
C CYS A 12 2.13 5.01 10.46
N SER A 13 1.30 4.64 11.44
CA SER A 13 1.74 3.88 12.62
C SER A 13 0.63 2.98 13.13
N ILE A 14 1.01 1.86 13.76
CA ILE A 14 0.06 0.98 14.45
C ILE A 14 0.53 0.67 15.86
N ALA A 15 -0.43 0.49 16.76
CA ALA A 15 -0.19 0.12 18.16
C ALA A 15 -1.10 -1.02 18.59
N VAL A 16 -0.60 -1.85 19.49
CA VAL A 16 -1.38 -2.84 20.24
C VAL A 16 -1.49 -2.43 21.70
N THR A 17 -2.48 -2.97 22.39
CA THR A 17 -2.51 -2.93 23.86
C THR A 17 -1.76 -4.13 24.41
N ASP A 18 -0.73 -3.87 25.20
CA ASP A 18 0.09 -4.89 25.87
C ASP A 18 -0.03 -4.70 27.38
N SER A 19 -0.73 -5.61 28.05
CA SER A 19 -1.01 -5.53 29.50
C SER A 19 -1.58 -4.17 29.94
N GLY A 20 -2.50 -3.61 29.14
CA GLY A 20 -3.14 -2.32 29.40
C GLY A 20 -2.32 -1.09 29.00
N THR A 21 -1.11 -1.28 28.44
CA THR A 21 -0.26 -0.19 27.97
C THR A 21 -0.17 -0.20 26.43
N PRO A 22 -0.40 0.94 25.76
CA PRO A 22 -0.19 1.02 24.32
C PRO A 22 1.29 0.80 23.94
N ARG A 23 1.54 -0.08 22.97
CA ARG A 23 2.87 -0.35 22.41
C ARG A 23 2.83 -0.23 20.90
N LEU A 24 3.64 0.68 20.36
CA LEU A 24 3.82 0.83 18.92
C LEU A 24 4.57 -0.38 18.33
N LEU A 25 4.13 -0.80 17.16
CA LEU A 25 4.79 -1.82 16.35
C LEU A 25 5.82 -1.19 15.41
N THR A 26 6.78 -1.98 14.96
CA THR A 26 7.78 -1.56 13.97
C THR A 26 7.28 -1.87 12.57
N LEU A 27 7.30 -0.88 11.68
CA LEU A 27 6.74 -0.99 10.33
C LEU A 27 7.81 -1.00 9.23
N GLU A 28 8.93 -0.31 9.40
CA GLU A 28 9.98 -0.27 8.39
C GLU A 28 11.35 -0.06 9.02
N ASN A 29 12.34 -0.89 8.66
CA ASN A 29 13.74 -0.73 9.10
C ASN A 29 13.92 -0.57 10.63
N GLY A 30 13.10 -1.30 11.41
CA GLY A 30 13.09 -1.19 12.88
C GLY A 30 12.47 0.10 13.43
N GLN A 31 11.97 0.98 12.58
CA GLN A 31 11.26 2.20 12.95
C GLN A 31 9.77 1.92 13.15
N ARG A 32 9.14 2.72 14.01
CA ARG A 32 7.70 2.62 14.34
C ARG A 32 6.79 3.37 13.37
N LEU A 33 7.38 4.15 12.48
CA LEU A 33 6.68 4.94 11.48
C LEU A 33 7.01 4.38 10.11
N LEU A 34 5.97 4.19 9.30
CA LEU A 34 6.10 3.94 7.87
C LEU A 34 5.78 5.24 7.15
N PRO A 35 6.72 5.84 6.39
CA PRO A 35 6.37 6.96 5.53
C PRO A 35 5.26 6.58 4.53
N SER A 36 4.29 7.48 4.33
CA SER A 36 3.14 7.25 3.47
C SER A 36 3.53 7.38 1.99
N MET A 37 4.33 6.43 1.52
CA MET A 37 4.91 6.38 0.18
C MET A 37 4.75 4.97 -0.38
N ILE A 38 4.46 4.90 -1.68
CA ILE A 38 4.26 3.64 -2.39
C ILE A 38 4.76 3.80 -3.82
N CYS A 39 5.32 2.74 -4.39
CA CYS A 39 5.67 2.70 -5.80
C CYS A 39 5.41 1.35 -6.43
N ALA A 40 5.30 1.36 -7.75
CA ALA A 40 5.14 0.18 -8.60
C ALA A 40 5.66 0.48 -10.02
N PRO A 41 5.85 -0.52 -10.90
CA PRO A 41 6.23 -0.28 -12.29
C PRO A 41 5.24 0.62 -13.03
N THR A 42 3.94 0.42 -12.77
CA THR A 42 2.86 1.23 -13.33
C THR A 42 1.81 1.49 -12.25
N ARG A 43 0.92 2.43 -12.52
CA ARG A 43 -0.23 2.68 -11.65
C ARG A 43 -1.14 1.45 -11.56
N GLU A 44 -1.40 0.84 -12.71
CA GLU A 44 -2.27 -0.33 -12.87
C GLU A 44 -1.71 -1.58 -12.18
N ALA A 45 -0.38 -1.68 -12.01
CA ALA A 45 0.25 -2.78 -11.27
C ALA A 45 -0.23 -2.89 -9.82
N ILE A 46 -0.73 -1.81 -9.19
CA ILE A 46 -1.28 -1.86 -7.82
C ILE A 46 -2.51 -2.76 -7.75
N SER A 47 -3.51 -2.52 -8.61
CA SER A 47 -4.75 -3.29 -8.63
C SER A 47 -4.51 -4.74 -9.02
N GLU A 48 -3.65 -4.98 -10.01
CA GLU A 48 -3.25 -6.34 -10.41
C GLU A 48 -2.50 -7.07 -9.28
N TRP A 49 -1.64 -6.38 -8.54
CA TRP A 49 -0.90 -6.95 -7.42
C TRP A 49 -1.83 -7.37 -6.28
N LEU A 50 -2.79 -6.50 -5.92
CA LEU A 50 -3.83 -6.82 -4.93
C LEU A 50 -4.63 -8.07 -5.33
N HIS A 51 -5.07 -8.11 -6.58
CA HIS A 51 -5.86 -9.23 -7.08
C HIS A 51 -5.04 -10.52 -7.17
N ARG A 52 -3.91 -10.51 -7.89
CA ARG A 52 -3.16 -11.73 -8.21
C ARG A 52 -2.45 -12.30 -6.99
N HIS A 53 -1.82 -11.45 -6.18
CA HIS A 53 -0.91 -11.90 -5.12
C HIS A 53 -1.55 -11.91 -3.73
N HIS A 54 -2.63 -11.17 -3.53
CA HIS A 54 -3.30 -11.06 -2.24
C HIS A 54 -4.77 -11.46 -2.24
N GLN A 55 -5.31 -11.86 -3.41
CA GLN A 55 -6.69 -12.31 -3.57
C GLN A 55 -7.69 -11.26 -3.06
N ILE A 56 -7.34 -9.98 -3.14
CA ILE A 56 -8.22 -8.85 -2.83
C ILE A 56 -8.95 -8.46 -4.11
N PRO A 57 -10.29 -8.53 -4.15
CA PRO A 57 -11.04 -8.14 -5.33
C PRO A 57 -10.86 -6.66 -5.64
N THR A 58 -10.64 -6.34 -6.92
CA THR A 58 -10.55 -4.96 -7.42
C THR A 58 -11.52 -4.79 -8.60
N PRO A 59 -12.85 -4.97 -8.41
CA PRO A 59 -13.80 -5.22 -9.50
C PRO A 59 -13.89 -4.10 -10.54
N ASP A 60 -13.65 -2.85 -10.14
CA ASP A 60 -13.72 -1.69 -11.01
C ASP A 60 -12.45 -1.47 -11.84
N SER A 61 -11.36 -2.18 -11.53
CA SER A 61 -10.02 -1.98 -12.10
C SER A 61 -9.32 -3.27 -12.57
N GLU A 62 -9.75 -4.45 -12.14
CA GLU A 62 -9.05 -5.72 -12.35
C GLU A 62 -8.81 -6.01 -13.84
N SER A 63 -9.89 -6.06 -14.63
CA SER A 63 -9.82 -6.43 -16.04
C SER A 63 -9.05 -5.42 -16.90
N SER A 64 -9.09 -4.14 -16.53
CA SER A 64 -8.36 -3.07 -17.22
C SER A 64 -6.89 -3.05 -16.81
N ALA A 65 -6.57 -3.24 -15.53
CA ALA A 65 -5.20 -3.30 -15.03
C ALA A 65 -4.42 -4.47 -15.62
N LEU A 66 -5.01 -5.68 -15.58
CA LEU A 66 -4.44 -6.89 -16.18
C LEU A 66 -4.18 -6.72 -17.68
N ARG A 67 -5.12 -6.09 -18.40
CA ARG A 67 -4.96 -5.84 -19.83
C ARG A 67 -3.83 -4.84 -20.10
N TYR A 68 -3.80 -3.73 -19.38
CA TYR A 68 -2.80 -2.68 -19.54
C TYR A 68 -1.38 -3.22 -19.30
N ASN A 69 -1.14 -3.85 -18.15
CA ASN A 69 0.20 -4.37 -17.83
C ASN A 69 0.64 -5.44 -18.83
N ARG A 70 -0.28 -6.27 -19.32
CA ARG A 70 0.03 -7.25 -20.37
C ARG A 70 0.40 -6.57 -21.70
N GLU A 71 -0.32 -5.52 -22.10
CA GLU A 71 -0.03 -4.76 -23.33
C GLU A 71 1.33 -4.06 -23.26
N GLU A 72 1.68 -3.53 -22.09
CA GLU A 72 2.96 -2.87 -21.81
C GLU A 72 4.11 -3.85 -21.49
N ASN A 73 3.86 -5.17 -21.54
CA ASN A 73 4.81 -6.23 -21.15
C ASN A 73 5.38 -6.08 -19.71
N ILE A 74 4.56 -5.58 -18.79
CA ILE A 74 4.88 -5.44 -17.37
C ILE A 74 4.56 -6.73 -16.63
N GLU A 75 5.59 -7.37 -16.06
CA GLU A 75 5.43 -8.51 -15.18
C GLU A 75 5.15 -8.06 -13.74
N VAL A 76 3.90 -8.21 -13.29
CA VAL A 76 3.51 -7.91 -11.91
C VAL A 76 3.82 -9.12 -11.00
N THR A 77 4.92 -9.01 -10.25
CA THR A 77 5.40 -9.98 -9.26
C THR A 77 4.98 -9.58 -7.84
N PRO A 78 5.11 -10.46 -6.82
CA PRO A 78 4.86 -10.08 -5.42
C PRO A 78 5.72 -8.91 -4.94
N ALA A 79 6.90 -8.69 -5.52
CA ALA A 79 7.81 -7.61 -5.17
C ALA A 79 7.58 -6.33 -6.01
N SER A 80 6.63 -6.32 -6.94
CA SER A 80 6.41 -5.16 -7.82
C SER A 80 5.90 -3.94 -7.07
N VAL A 81 5.18 -4.11 -5.96
CA VAL A 81 4.73 -2.99 -5.12
C VAL A 81 5.64 -2.84 -3.92
N GLN A 82 6.20 -1.64 -3.75
CA GLN A 82 7.10 -1.30 -2.65
C GLN A 82 6.52 -0.14 -1.84
N PHE A 83 6.91 -0.06 -0.57
CA PHE A 83 6.34 0.87 0.40
C PHE A 83 7.44 1.67 1.13
N GLY A 84 7.07 2.79 1.73
CA GLY A 84 7.94 3.53 2.66
C GLY A 84 9.21 4.09 2.03
N LEU A 85 10.30 4.07 2.80
CA LEU A 85 11.64 4.45 2.37
C LEU A 85 12.15 3.58 1.22
N THR A 86 11.76 2.30 1.17
CA THR A 86 12.15 1.41 0.06
C THR A 86 11.55 1.90 -1.27
N ALA A 87 10.28 2.31 -1.26
CA ALA A 87 9.65 2.93 -2.43
C ALA A 87 10.37 4.22 -2.88
N LEU A 88 10.75 5.06 -1.91
CA LEU A 88 11.50 6.28 -2.18
C LEU A 88 12.88 5.99 -2.78
N GLN A 89 13.59 4.99 -2.25
CA GLN A 89 14.90 4.59 -2.76
C GLN A 89 14.81 4.13 -4.21
N HIS A 90 13.83 3.31 -4.55
CA HIS A 90 13.61 2.87 -5.93
C HIS A 90 13.34 4.05 -6.87
N TYR A 91 12.45 4.96 -6.48
CA TYR A 91 12.17 6.18 -7.24
C TYR A 91 13.40 7.09 -7.40
N MET A 92 14.29 7.15 -6.40
CA MET A 92 15.51 7.96 -6.47
C MET A 92 16.57 7.37 -7.41
N VAL A 93 16.56 6.05 -7.63
CA VAL A 93 17.51 5.38 -8.53
C VAL A 93 17.10 5.61 -9.98
N ASP A 94 15.84 5.38 -10.32
CA ASP A 94 15.31 5.56 -11.67
C ASP A 94 13.85 6.04 -11.62
N PRO A 95 13.61 7.37 -11.65
CA PRO A 95 12.26 7.92 -11.57
C PRO A 95 11.45 7.74 -12.87
N GLU A 96 12.09 7.38 -13.99
CA GLU A 96 11.39 7.18 -15.28
C GLU A 96 10.76 5.78 -15.36
N GLU A 97 11.37 4.80 -14.68
CA GLU A 97 10.93 3.40 -14.67
C GLU A 97 9.95 3.06 -13.53
N VAL A 98 9.71 4.01 -12.61
CA VAL A 98 8.93 3.76 -11.39
C VAL A 98 7.80 4.76 -11.25
N TRP A 99 6.57 4.26 -11.23
CA TRP A 99 5.42 5.02 -10.79
C TRP A 99 5.43 5.16 -9.27
N PHE A 100 5.46 6.39 -8.77
CA PHE A 100 5.65 6.69 -7.34
C PHE A 100 4.63 7.71 -6.84
N VAL A 101 4.07 7.45 -5.64
CA VAL A 101 3.11 8.34 -4.98
C VAL A 101 3.50 8.60 -3.53
N LYS A 102 3.36 9.86 -3.13
CA LYS A 102 3.36 10.28 -1.72
C LYS A 102 1.94 10.58 -1.27
N SER A 103 1.69 10.33 0.01
CA SER A 103 0.47 10.72 0.70
C SER A 103 -0.84 10.19 0.06
N PRO A 104 -1.02 8.86 -0.13
CA PRO A 104 -2.28 8.31 -0.66
C PRO A 104 -3.54 8.79 0.08
N LYS A 105 -3.43 9.08 1.39
CA LYS A 105 -4.53 9.64 2.21
C LYS A 105 -5.11 10.94 1.64
N SER A 106 -4.32 11.78 0.98
CA SER A 106 -4.76 13.08 0.47
C SER A 106 -5.85 12.98 -0.60
N PHE A 107 -6.03 11.81 -1.20
CA PHE A 107 -7.07 11.57 -2.20
C PHE A 107 -8.40 11.09 -1.60
N LEU A 108 -8.40 10.66 -0.33
CA LEU A 108 -9.61 10.25 0.36
C LEU A 108 -10.49 11.47 0.65
N GLY A 109 -11.71 11.47 0.09
CA GLY A 109 -12.65 12.57 0.24
C GLY A 109 -12.37 13.77 -0.67
N ALA A 110 -11.46 13.65 -1.64
CA ALA A 110 -11.27 14.68 -2.66
C ALA A 110 -12.52 14.79 -3.55
N SER A 111 -12.97 16.02 -3.81
CA SER A 111 -14.13 16.29 -4.65
C SER A 111 -13.76 16.32 -6.15
N GLY A 112 -14.71 15.93 -7.00
CA GLY A 112 -14.54 16.02 -8.47
C GLY A 112 -13.77 14.87 -9.13
N LEU A 113 -13.45 13.80 -8.39
CA LEU A 113 -12.83 12.60 -8.97
C LEU A 113 -13.84 11.77 -9.76
N LYS A 114 -13.40 11.24 -10.90
CA LYS A 114 -14.18 10.26 -11.68
C LYS A 114 -14.24 8.93 -10.92
N PRO A 115 -15.27 8.10 -11.11
CA PRO A 115 -15.40 6.80 -10.43
C PRO A 115 -14.14 5.91 -10.53
N GLN A 116 -13.53 5.83 -11.71
CA GLN A 116 -12.29 5.06 -11.92
C GLN A 116 -11.10 5.59 -11.11
N GLN A 117 -11.02 6.90 -10.86
CA GLN A 117 -9.97 7.48 -10.04
C GLN A 117 -10.20 7.15 -8.56
N ILE A 118 -11.47 7.17 -8.12
CA ILE A 118 -11.84 6.78 -6.76
C ILE A 118 -11.47 5.32 -6.51
N ALA A 119 -11.90 4.41 -7.39
CA ALA A 119 -11.56 2.99 -7.30
C ALA A 119 -10.05 2.77 -7.23
N PHE A 120 -9.29 3.47 -8.08
CA PHE A 120 -7.83 3.38 -8.04
C PHE A 120 -7.24 3.86 -6.70
N PHE A 121 -7.74 4.95 -6.12
CA PHE A 121 -7.25 5.41 -4.82
C PHE A 121 -7.65 4.47 -3.68
N GLU A 122 -8.81 3.83 -3.76
CA GLU A 122 -9.22 2.78 -2.83
C GLU A 122 -8.24 1.59 -2.90
N ASP A 123 -7.89 1.14 -4.10
CA ASP A 123 -6.86 0.10 -4.30
C ASP A 123 -5.50 0.54 -3.71
N LEU A 124 -5.08 1.78 -3.98
CA LEU A 124 -3.81 2.31 -3.47
C LEU A 124 -3.74 2.33 -1.93
N VAL A 125 -4.82 2.78 -1.30
CA VAL A 125 -4.95 2.80 0.16
C VAL A 125 -5.05 1.38 0.70
N CYS A 126 -5.76 0.48 0.03
CA CYS A 126 -5.86 -0.93 0.39
C CYS A 126 -4.47 -1.60 0.41
N ALA A 127 -3.65 -1.37 -0.61
CA ALA A 127 -2.29 -1.89 -0.68
C ALA A 127 -1.42 -1.42 0.50
N MET A 128 -1.48 -0.11 0.84
CA MET A 128 -0.80 0.44 2.01
C MET A 128 -1.27 -0.22 3.31
N MET A 129 -2.59 -0.32 3.52
CA MET A 129 -3.16 -0.91 4.73
C MET A 129 -2.83 -2.40 4.85
N LEU A 130 -2.86 -3.14 3.74
CA LEU A 130 -2.49 -4.54 3.69
C LEU A 130 -1.02 -4.74 4.09
N HIS A 131 -0.12 -3.94 3.55
CA HIS A 131 1.30 -4.00 3.90
C HIS A 131 1.51 -3.75 5.41
N ILE A 132 0.90 -2.69 5.94
CA ILE A 132 0.97 -2.35 7.37
C ILE A 132 0.42 -3.48 8.23
N ARG A 133 -0.72 -4.06 7.84
CA ARG A 133 -1.32 -5.20 8.53
C ARG A 133 -0.36 -6.38 8.57
N GLN A 134 0.22 -6.77 7.43
CA GLN A 134 1.17 -7.88 7.34
C GLN A 134 2.41 -7.67 8.21
N GLN A 135 2.94 -6.44 8.29
CA GLN A 135 4.06 -6.13 9.20
C GLN A 135 3.65 -6.35 10.67
N GLY A 136 2.46 -5.88 11.05
CA GLY A 136 1.93 -6.09 12.39
C GLY A 136 1.70 -7.56 12.71
N GLU A 137 1.04 -8.30 11.81
CA GLU A 137 0.76 -9.73 11.96
C GLU A 137 2.05 -10.55 12.10
N THR A 138 3.06 -10.25 11.28
CA THR A 138 4.38 -10.91 11.34
C THR A 138 5.06 -10.65 12.68
N GLN A 139 5.01 -9.42 13.19
CA GLN A 139 5.63 -9.07 14.47
C GLN A 139 4.91 -9.69 15.67
N LEU A 140 3.60 -9.87 15.56
CA LEU A 140 2.76 -10.37 16.64
C LEU A 140 2.51 -11.88 16.61
N ASP A 141 2.88 -12.54 15.51
CA ASP A 141 2.59 -13.95 15.22
C ASP A 141 1.10 -14.31 15.38
N GLN A 142 0.22 -13.40 14.97
CA GLN A 142 -1.24 -13.57 15.04
C GLN A 142 -1.95 -12.62 14.07
N PRO A 143 -3.16 -12.97 13.60
CA PRO A 143 -3.94 -12.11 12.70
C PRO A 143 -4.42 -10.83 13.40
N ILE A 144 -4.46 -9.75 12.62
CA ILE A 144 -5.06 -8.47 13.01
C ILE A 144 -6.48 -8.41 12.43
N ASP A 145 -7.46 -8.15 13.30
CA ASP A 145 -8.87 -8.02 12.93
C ASP A 145 -9.18 -6.61 12.43
#